data_AF-D6W4V3-F1
#
_entry.id   AF-D6W4V3-F1
#
_cell.length_a   1.000
_cell.length_b   1.000
_cell.length_c   1.000
_cell.angle_alpha   90.00
_cell.angle_beta   90.00
_cell.angle_gamma   90.00
#
_symmetry.space_group_name_H-M   'P 1'
#
loop_
_entity.id
_entity.type
_entity.pdbx_description
1 polymer ?
#
loop_
_entity_poly.entity_id
_entity_poly.type
_entity_poly.pdbx_seq_one_letter_code
_entity_poly.pdbx_strand_id
1 'polypeptide(L)'
;MSSALNAKELLIRAVECDQVGRILEAQTLYTEGIGQLMQFVNGEPDEAKRKGFLTRIKEYMDRADAIKARINGKLMLGEVVSHVSIDENDTGFDYDQLFGKYMDDKTVEIMLEEPYMTQNYQYQNLIRFLELAATNCPNLKYFRLITKEYKDAKNPDQQETNLGQIKGDLERRNVTVYIKYEDSLHDRKI
;
A
#
# COMPACT_ATOMS: atom_id res chain seq x y z
N MET A 1 -24.52 0.62 -3.43
CA MET A 1 -24.35 1.81 -2.57
C MET A 1 -24.05 3.01 -3.47
N SER A 2 -24.51 4.22 -3.16
CA SER A 2 -24.18 5.39 -3.97
C SER A 2 -22.68 5.71 -3.86
N SER A 3 -22.06 6.19 -4.95
CA SER A 3 -20.64 6.56 -4.99
C SER A 3 -20.26 7.51 -3.85
N ALA A 4 -21.15 8.46 -3.51
CA ALA A 4 -20.96 9.40 -2.41
C ALA A 4 -20.92 8.74 -1.01
N LEU A 5 -21.70 7.67 -0.79
CA LEU A 5 -21.71 6.98 0.50
C LEU A 5 -20.41 6.21 0.72
N ASN A 6 -19.91 5.53 -0.32
CA ASN A 6 -18.62 4.84 -0.28
C ASN A 6 -17.47 5.84 -0.06
N ALA A 7 -17.46 6.96 -0.79
CA ALA A 7 -16.48 8.03 -0.60
C ALA A 7 -16.46 8.53 0.86
N LYS A 8 -17.64 8.70 1.48
CA LYS A 8 -17.75 9.11 2.88
C LYS A 8 -17.17 8.05 3.82
N GLU A 9 -17.47 6.77 3.63
CA GLU A 9 -16.94 5.67 4.45
C GLU A 9 -15.42 5.58 4.38
N LEU A 10 -14.85 5.67 3.17
CA LEU A 10 -13.41 5.71 2.95
C LEU A 10 -12.75 6.88 3.69
N LEU A 11 -13.33 8.08 3.58
CA LEU A 11 -12.78 9.28 4.21
C LEU A 11 -12.89 9.25 5.74
N ILE A 12 -13.95 8.67 6.30
CA ILE A 12 -14.06 8.45 7.76
C ILE A 12 -12.95 7.49 8.22
N ARG A 13 -12.81 6.34 7.55
CA ARG A 13 -11.76 5.36 7.86
C ARG A 13 -10.36 5.94 7.70
N ALA A 14 -10.15 6.83 6.71
CA ALA A 14 -8.88 7.52 6.50
C ALA A 14 -8.50 8.38 7.71
N VAL A 15 -9.46 9.11 8.28
CA VAL A 15 -9.27 9.92 9.50
C VAL A 15 -8.94 9.03 10.69
N GLU A 16 -9.67 7.93 10.88
CA GLU A 16 -9.42 6.98 11.97
C GLU A 16 -8.02 6.38 11.87
N CYS A 17 -7.58 5.98 10.67
CA CYS A 17 -6.25 5.42 10.45
C CYS A 17 -5.14 6.45 10.73
N ASP A 18 -5.31 7.70 10.28
CA ASP A 18 -4.34 8.77 10.52
C ASP A 18 -4.17 9.07 12.02
N GLN A 19 -5.29 9.12 12.76
CA GLN A 19 -5.29 9.37 14.20
C GLN A 19 -4.53 8.31 15.01
N VAL A 20 -4.59 7.04 14.58
CA VAL A 20 -3.87 5.94 15.22
C VAL A 20 -2.47 5.71 14.63
N GLY A 21 -2.01 6.58 13.72
CA GLY A 21 -0.68 6.53 13.14
C GLY A 21 -0.51 5.51 12.00
N ARG A 22 -1.59 4.92 11.49
CA ARG A 22 -1.59 4.08 10.28
C ARG A 22 -1.57 4.95 9.03
N ILE A 23 -0.40 5.55 8.77
CA ILE A 23 -0.22 6.59 7.77
C ILE A 23 -0.26 6.05 6.34
N LEU A 24 0.17 4.81 6.11
CA LEU A 24 0.11 4.22 4.77
C LEU A 24 -1.36 3.96 4.42
N GLU A 25 -2.09 3.20 5.24
CA GLU A 25 -3.51 2.94 5.03
C GLU A 25 -4.31 4.24 4.87
N ALA A 26 -4.07 5.22 5.75
CA ALA A 26 -4.71 6.53 5.65
C ALA A 26 -4.44 7.23 4.31
N GLN A 27 -3.20 7.21 3.81
CA GLN A 27 -2.86 7.81 2.51
C GLN A 27 -3.67 7.19 1.37
N THR A 28 -3.79 5.86 1.33
CA THR A 28 -4.59 5.17 0.30
C THR A 28 -6.05 5.58 0.41
N LEU A 29 -6.62 5.52 1.62
CA LEU A 29 -8.04 5.81 1.85
C LEU A 29 -8.40 7.27 1.53
N TYR A 30 -7.54 8.24 1.88
CA TYR A 30 -7.74 9.62 1.48
C TYR A 30 -7.71 9.77 -0.05
N THR A 31 -6.72 9.16 -0.72
CA THR A 31 -6.58 9.28 -2.17
C THR A 31 -7.80 8.72 -2.91
N GLU A 32 -8.25 7.52 -2.54
CA GLU A 32 -9.43 6.90 -3.15
C GLU A 32 -10.72 7.65 -2.80
N GLY A 33 -10.90 8.01 -1.53
CA GLY A 33 -12.08 8.71 -1.06
C GLY A 33 -12.22 10.10 -1.70
N ILE A 34 -11.13 10.85 -1.84
CA ILE A 34 -11.09 12.14 -2.54
C ILE A 34 -11.44 11.93 -4.01
N GLY A 35 -10.85 10.93 -4.68
CA GLY A 35 -11.12 10.62 -6.07
C GLY A 35 -12.61 10.35 -6.33
N GLN A 36 -13.22 9.47 -5.52
CA GLN A 36 -14.65 9.17 -5.62
C GLN A 36 -15.53 10.38 -5.32
N LEU A 37 -15.18 11.17 -4.29
CA LEU A 37 -15.93 12.37 -3.94
C LEU A 37 -15.84 13.43 -5.04
N MET A 38 -14.69 13.63 -5.66
CA MET A 38 -14.52 14.54 -6.79
C MET A 38 -15.37 14.13 -8.00
N GLN A 39 -15.40 12.83 -8.32
CA GLN A 39 -16.26 12.33 -9.40
C GLN A 39 -17.75 12.60 -9.12
N PHE A 40 -18.19 12.40 -7.88
CA PHE A 40 -19.55 12.71 -7.47
C PHE A 40 -19.86 14.21 -7.59
N VAL A 41 -18.97 15.08 -7.12
CA VAL A 41 -19.13 16.54 -7.14
C VAL A 41 -19.22 17.11 -8.55
N ASN A 42 -18.50 16.51 -9.51
CA ASN A 42 -18.59 16.90 -10.92
C ASN A 42 -20.00 16.70 -11.51
N GLY A 43 -20.79 15.78 -10.94
CA GLY A 43 -22.18 15.52 -11.35
C GLY A 43 -23.23 16.22 -10.50
N GLU A 44 -22.86 17.02 -9.49
CA GLU A 44 -23.82 17.70 -8.60
C GLU A 44 -24.31 19.02 -9.23
N PRO A 45 -25.62 19.14 -9.56
CA PRO A 45 -26.17 20.36 -10.16
C PRO A 45 -26.36 21.51 -9.17
N ASP A 46 -26.53 21.21 -7.88
CA ASP A 46 -26.73 22.22 -6.84
C ASP A 46 -25.41 22.92 -6.49
N GLU A 47 -25.31 24.20 -6.84
CA GLU A 47 -24.09 24.99 -6.65
C GLU A 47 -23.69 25.16 -5.18
N ALA A 48 -24.67 25.29 -4.28
CA ALA A 48 -24.40 25.43 -2.84
C ALA A 48 -23.84 24.12 -2.26
N LYS A 49 -24.44 22.97 -2.62
CA LYS A 49 -23.92 21.66 -2.22
C LYS A 49 -22.54 21.39 -2.80
N ARG A 50 -22.36 21.66 -4.09
CA ARG A 50 -21.07 21.54 -4.79
C ARG A 50 -19.97 22.32 -4.07
N LYS A 51 -20.23 23.58 -3.70
CA LYS A 51 -19.29 24.41 -2.93
C LYS A 51 -18.95 23.81 -1.57
N GLY A 52 -19.96 23.25 -0.87
CA GLY A 52 -19.76 22.55 0.40
C GLY A 52 -18.83 21.34 0.25
N PHE A 53 -19.06 20.50 -0.76
CA PHE A 53 -18.20 19.34 -1.01
C PHE A 53 -16.78 19.72 -1.41
N LEU A 54 -16.59 20.73 -2.27
CA LEU A 54 -15.26 21.21 -2.66
C LEU A 54 -14.45 21.72 -1.46
N THR A 55 -15.11 22.41 -0.53
CA THR A 55 -14.48 22.84 0.73
C THR A 55 -13.97 21.64 1.51
N ARG A 56 -14.81 20.60 1.63
CA ARG A 56 -14.44 19.38 2.37
C ARG A 56 -13.36 18.56 1.67
N ILE A 57 -13.38 18.50 0.34
CA ILE A 57 -12.34 17.86 -0.46
C ILE A 57 -11.00 18.55 -0.21
N LYS A 58 -10.96 19.88 -0.21
CA LYS A 58 -9.75 20.64 0.08
C LYS A 58 -9.17 20.26 1.45
N GLU A 59 -10.00 20.20 2.49
CA GLU A 59 -9.56 19.78 3.83
C GLU A 59 -8.95 18.36 3.84
N TYR A 60 -9.53 17.43 3.06
CA TYR A 60 -8.98 16.07 2.95
C TYR A 60 -7.71 16.02 2.11
N MET A 61 -7.59 16.83 1.05
CA MET A 61 -6.37 16.97 0.25
C MET A 61 -5.22 17.50 1.11
N ASP A 62 -5.47 18.56 1.88
CA ASP A 62 -4.46 19.15 2.78
C ASP A 62 -3.94 18.10 3.79
N ARG A 63 -4.81 17.22 4.30
CA ARG A 63 -4.41 16.09 5.15
C ARG A 63 -3.62 15.02 4.40
N ALA A 64 -4.05 14.65 3.20
CA ALA A 64 -3.35 13.66 2.37
C ALA A 64 -1.93 14.12 2.02
N ASP A 65 -1.76 15.42 1.72
CA ASP A 65 -0.46 16.03 1.46
C ASP A 65 0.43 16.05 2.71
N ALA A 66 -0.13 16.37 3.88
CA ALA A 66 0.60 16.29 5.14
C ALA A 66 1.06 14.85 5.46
N ILE A 67 0.23 13.84 5.20
CA ILE A 67 0.61 12.42 5.34
C ILE A 67 1.72 12.05 4.35
N LYS A 68 1.60 12.47 3.09
CA LYS A 68 2.63 12.23 2.07
C LYS A 68 3.97 12.86 2.50
N ALA A 69 3.94 14.07 3.04
CA ALA A 69 5.12 14.72 3.59
C ALA A 69 5.72 13.96 4.79
N ARG A 70 4.89 13.40 5.68
CA ARG A 70 5.36 12.55 6.79
C ARG A 70 6.02 11.26 6.31
N ILE A 71 5.43 10.59 5.32
CA ILE A 71 5.99 9.37 4.71
C ILE A 71 7.36 9.72 4.08
N ASN A 72 7.41 10.74 3.23
CA ASN A 72 8.66 11.18 2.61
C ASN A 72 9.69 11.63 3.64
N GLY A 73 9.28 12.33 4.70
CA GLY A 73 10.16 12.73 5.79
C GLY A 73 10.80 11.53 6.49
N LYS A 74 10.03 10.48 6.80
CA LYS A 74 10.58 9.23 7.36
C LYS A 74 11.62 8.58 6.43
N LEU A 75 11.40 8.67 5.13
CA LEU A 75 12.33 8.12 4.13
C LEU A 75 13.61 8.94 4.01
N MET A 76 13.50 10.27 4.05
CA MET A 76 14.66 11.18 3.97
C MET A 76 15.50 11.19 5.26
N LEU A 77 14.89 10.84 6.40
CA LEU A 77 15.58 10.63 7.68
C LEU A 77 16.27 9.26 7.77
N GLY A 78 16.10 8.40 6.76
CA GLY A 78 16.75 7.10 6.73
C GLY A 78 18.27 7.27 6.67
N GLU A 79 18.97 6.69 7.65
CA GLU A 79 20.42 6.58 7.63
C GLU A 79 20.83 5.17 7.22
N VAL A 80 21.98 5.04 6.56
CA VAL A 80 22.53 3.72 6.24
C VAL A 80 23.05 3.09 7.53
N VAL A 81 22.23 2.21 8.12
CA VAL A 81 22.58 1.48 9.36
C VAL A 81 23.32 0.17 9.10
N SER A 82 23.14 -0.42 7.93
CA SER A 82 23.82 -1.65 7.54
C SER A 82 23.87 -1.78 6.02
N HIS A 83 24.95 -2.37 5.52
CA HIS A 83 25.10 -2.78 4.13
C HIS A 83 25.50 -4.26 4.10
N VAL A 84 24.85 -5.04 3.24
CA VAL A 84 25.12 -6.47 3.05
C VAL A 84 25.41 -6.68 1.56
N SER A 85 26.61 -7.17 1.23
CA SER A 85 26.93 -7.67 -0.11
C SER A 85 26.54 -9.14 -0.17
N ILE A 86 25.87 -9.55 -1.24
CA ILE A 86 25.55 -10.95 -1.54
C ILE A 86 26.18 -11.22 -2.91
N ASP A 87 27.26 -11.99 -2.89
CA ASP A 87 28.05 -12.26 -4.09
C ASP A 87 27.51 -13.50 -4.84
N GLU A 88 28.07 -13.76 -6.02
CA GLU A 88 27.62 -14.87 -6.84
C GLU A 88 27.84 -16.23 -6.14
N ASN A 89 26.78 -17.04 -6.07
CA ASN A 89 26.73 -18.34 -5.39
C ASN A 89 26.81 -18.29 -3.85
N ASP A 90 26.64 -17.12 -3.24
CA ASP A 90 26.48 -17.01 -1.79
C ASP A 90 25.23 -17.75 -1.28
N THR A 91 25.32 -18.23 -0.04
CA THR A 91 24.23 -18.92 0.66
C THR A 91 24.04 -18.32 2.05
N GLY A 92 22.91 -18.59 2.70
CA GLY A 92 22.60 -18.06 4.04
C GLY A 92 21.96 -16.67 4.05
N PHE A 93 21.34 -16.26 2.94
CA PHE A 93 20.66 -14.98 2.77
C PHE A 93 19.17 -15.17 2.43
N ASP A 94 18.46 -15.94 3.24
CA ASP A 94 17.00 -15.98 3.15
C ASP A 94 16.37 -14.69 3.73
N TYR A 95 15.04 -14.58 3.63
CA TYR A 95 14.35 -13.38 4.08
C TYR A 95 14.40 -13.17 5.60
N ASP A 96 14.48 -14.23 6.39
CA ASP A 96 14.58 -14.11 7.85
C ASP A 96 15.94 -13.52 8.22
N GLN A 97 17.03 -14.03 7.62
CA GLN A 97 18.36 -13.48 7.89
C GLN A 97 18.52 -12.02 7.43
N LEU A 98 17.87 -11.63 6.33
CA LEU A 98 17.95 -10.27 5.80
C LEU A 98 17.02 -9.28 6.52
N PHE A 99 15.78 -9.67 6.77
CA PHE A 99 14.71 -8.77 7.20
C PHE A 99 14.16 -9.07 8.60
N GLY A 100 14.35 -10.28 9.12
CA GLY A 100 13.72 -10.73 10.37
C GLY A 100 14.01 -9.80 11.55
N LYS A 101 15.25 -9.30 11.69
CA LYS A 101 15.63 -8.34 12.73
C LYS A 101 14.96 -6.97 12.65
N TYR A 102 14.34 -6.63 11.52
CA TYR A 102 13.63 -5.37 11.30
C TYR A 102 12.10 -5.55 11.38
N MET A 103 11.64 -6.77 11.64
CA MET A 103 10.23 -7.13 11.75
C MET A 103 9.92 -7.48 13.21
N ASP A 104 9.13 -6.63 13.88
CA ASP A 104 8.77 -6.80 15.28
C ASP A 104 7.30 -6.43 15.56
N ASP A 105 6.92 -6.48 16.84
CA ASP A 105 5.57 -6.15 17.30
C ASP A 105 5.18 -4.68 17.09
N LYS A 106 6.11 -3.79 16.77
CA LYS A 106 5.83 -2.38 16.45
C LYS A 106 5.54 -2.18 14.97
N THR A 107 5.84 -3.16 14.11
CA THR A 107 5.52 -3.11 12.69
C THR A 107 4.02 -3.34 12.48
N VAL A 108 3.31 -2.25 12.17
CA VAL A 108 1.84 -2.25 11.93
C VAL A 108 1.51 -2.17 10.44
N GLU A 109 2.39 -1.58 9.64
CA GLU A 109 2.19 -1.39 8.20
C GLU A 109 3.49 -1.71 7.45
N ILE A 110 3.37 -2.34 6.28
CA ILE A 110 4.51 -2.63 5.38
C ILE A 110 4.16 -2.09 3.99
N MET A 111 5.14 -1.44 3.35
CA MET A 111 5.07 -1.03 1.95
C MET A 111 6.18 -1.75 1.18
N LEU A 112 5.84 -2.36 0.05
CA LEU A 112 6.79 -3.00 -0.84
C LEU A 112 6.68 -2.36 -2.22
N GLU A 113 7.78 -1.79 -2.71
CA GLU A 113 7.98 -1.38 -4.10
C GLU A 113 8.83 -2.46 -4.77
N GLU A 114 8.19 -3.29 -5.61
CA GLU A 114 8.86 -4.35 -6.36
C GLU A 114 8.32 -4.33 -7.81
N PRO A 115 9.11 -3.83 -8.79
CA PRO A 115 8.65 -3.69 -10.16
C PRO A 115 8.51 -5.02 -10.91
N TYR A 116 9.04 -6.12 -10.40
CA TYR A 116 9.08 -7.42 -11.09
C TYR A 116 8.18 -8.46 -10.40
N MET A 117 6.87 -8.30 -10.52
CA MET A 117 5.86 -9.29 -10.13
C MET A 117 5.21 -9.90 -11.38
N THR A 118 5.96 -10.69 -12.14
CA THR A 118 5.53 -11.25 -13.44
C THR A 118 5.62 -12.78 -13.50
N GLN A 119 6.65 -13.38 -12.92
CA GLN A 119 6.96 -14.80 -13.00
C GLN A 119 6.55 -15.55 -11.73
N ASN A 120 6.20 -16.84 -11.88
CA ASN A 120 5.69 -17.67 -10.77
C ASN A 120 6.58 -17.66 -9.51
N TYR A 121 7.91 -17.72 -9.65
CA TYR A 121 8.82 -17.71 -8.51
C TYR A 121 8.86 -16.36 -7.78
N GLN A 122 8.52 -15.25 -8.45
CA GLN A 122 8.47 -13.92 -7.83
C GLN A 122 7.29 -13.82 -6.85
N TYR A 123 6.14 -14.41 -7.21
CA TYR A 123 5.01 -14.53 -6.28
C TYR A 123 5.34 -15.48 -5.11
N GLN A 124 6.07 -16.57 -5.35
CA GLN A 124 6.51 -17.46 -4.27
C GLN A 124 7.48 -16.76 -3.30
N ASN A 125 8.37 -15.93 -3.84
CA ASN A 125 9.27 -15.08 -3.07
C ASN A 125 8.49 -14.08 -2.22
N LEU A 126 7.50 -13.40 -2.81
CA LEU A 126 6.60 -12.52 -2.07
C LEU A 126 5.86 -13.27 -0.95
N ILE A 127 5.34 -14.47 -1.22
CA ILE A 127 4.66 -15.29 -0.20
C ILE A 127 5.60 -15.58 0.97
N ARG A 128 6.84 -16.02 0.72
CA ARG A 128 7.82 -16.29 1.79
C ARG A 128 8.12 -15.04 2.63
N PHE A 129 8.26 -13.88 1.98
CA PHE A 129 8.43 -12.61 2.68
C PHE A 129 7.21 -12.27 3.55
N LEU A 130 6.00 -12.49 3.05
CA LEU A 130 4.77 -12.23 3.78
C LEU A 130 4.53 -13.24 4.91
N GLU A 131 4.96 -14.49 4.75
CA GLU A 131 4.94 -15.50 5.82
C GLU A 131 5.85 -15.10 6.98
N LEU A 132 7.05 -14.61 6.69
CA LEU A 132 7.95 -14.04 7.68
C LEU A 132 7.31 -12.84 8.37
N ALA A 133 6.76 -11.89 7.60
CA ALA A 133 6.10 -10.71 8.15
C ALA A 133 4.90 -11.06 9.04
N ALA A 134 4.06 -11.99 8.62
CA ALA A 134 2.92 -12.46 9.41
C ALA A 134 3.34 -13.19 10.69
N THR A 135 4.52 -13.82 10.69
CA THR A 135 5.08 -14.52 11.85
C THR A 135 5.70 -13.54 12.85
N ASN A 136 6.50 -12.59 12.38
CA ASN A 136 7.29 -11.71 13.23
C ASN A 136 6.57 -10.41 13.61
N CYS A 137 5.58 -9.98 12.82
CA CYS A 137 4.81 -8.75 13.05
C CYS A 137 3.36 -9.08 13.50
N PRO A 138 3.11 -9.46 14.77
CA PRO A 138 1.76 -9.84 15.23
C PRO A 138 0.72 -8.72 15.11
N ASN A 139 1.18 -7.47 15.03
CA ASN A 139 0.34 -6.28 14.91
C ASN A 139 0.21 -5.76 13.47
N LEU A 140 0.69 -6.50 12.46
CA LEU A 140 0.55 -6.11 11.06
C LEU A 140 -0.95 -5.99 10.71
N LYS A 141 -1.36 -4.81 10.22
CA LYS A 141 -2.74 -4.51 9.80
C LYS A 141 -2.86 -4.13 8.35
N TYR A 142 -1.79 -3.66 7.72
CA TYR A 142 -1.83 -3.13 6.38
C TYR A 142 -0.58 -3.50 5.59
N PHE A 143 -0.79 -4.02 4.38
CA PHE A 143 0.27 -4.30 3.42
C PHE A 143 -0.03 -3.56 2.11
N ARG A 144 0.92 -2.77 1.63
CA ARG A 144 0.86 -2.11 0.34
C ARG A 144 1.92 -2.69 -0.59
N LEU A 145 1.50 -3.20 -1.74
CA LEU A 145 2.36 -3.52 -2.86
C LEU A 145 2.26 -2.43 -3.94
N ILE A 146 3.39 -1.94 -4.41
CA ILE A 146 3.52 -1.10 -5.60
C ILE A 146 4.37 -1.90 -6.60
N THR A 147 3.81 -2.20 -7.76
CA THR A 147 4.47 -3.00 -8.82
C THR A 147 4.16 -2.41 -10.19
N LYS A 148 4.84 -2.87 -11.24
CA LYS A 148 4.42 -2.62 -12.62
C LYS A 148 3.26 -3.52 -13.00
N GLU A 149 2.34 -3.00 -13.81
CA GLU A 149 1.32 -3.83 -14.46
C GLU A 149 1.99 -4.64 -15.56
N TYR A 150 1.71 -5.95 -15.61
CA TYR A 150 2.22 -6.82 -16.64
C TYR A 150 1.10 -7.71 -17.18
N LYS A 151 0.91 -7.66 -18.51
CA LYS A 151 -0.02 -8.51 -19.23
C LYS A 151 0.77 -9.47 -20.10
N ASP A 152 0.85 -10.72 -19.64
CA ASP A 152 1.41 -11.79 -20.45
C ASP A 152 0.51 -12.04 -21.67
N ALA A 153 1.09 -12.16 -22.86
CA ALA A 153 0.30 -12.35 -24.09
C ALA A 153 -0.47 -13.68 -24.13
N LYS A 154 0.02 -14.71 -23.41
CA LYS A 154 -0.59 -16.03 -23.32
C LYS A 154 -1.51 -16.14 -22.09
N ASN A 155 -1.22 -15.41 -21.02
CA ASN A 155 -2.02 -15.41 -19.80
C ASN A 155 -2.18 -13.98 -19.22
N PRO A 156 -3.01 -13.13 -19.84
CA PRO A 156 -3.08 -11.71 -19.50
C PRO A 156 -3.53 -11.46 -18.05
N ASP A 157 -4.27 -12.39 -17.45
CA ASP A 157 -4.84 -12.26 -16.11
C ASP A 157 -3.96 -12.90 -15.02
N GLN A 158 -2.78 -13.44 -15.37
CA GLN A 158 -1.95 -14.20 -14.42
C GLN A 158 -1.51 -13.37 -13.22
N GLN A 159 -1.06 -12.14 -13.46
CA GLN A 159 -0.58 -11.25 -12.41
C GLN A 159 -1.73 -10.89 -11.46
N GLU A 160 -2.86 -10.46 -12.01
CA GLU A 160 -4.04 -10.09 -11.22
C GLU A 160 -4.55 -11.29 -10.41
N THR A 161 -4.62 -12.48 -11.02
CA THR A 161 -5.06 -13.70 -10.35
C THR A 161 -4.14 -14.06 -9.18
N ASN A 162 -2.82 -14.09 -9.40
CA ASN A 162 -1.86 -14.47 -8.37
C ASN A 162 -1.83 -13.46 -7.21
N LEU A 163 -1.79 -12.16 -7.53
CA LEU A 163 -1.82 -11.11 -6.51
C LEU A 163 -3.17 -11.06 -5.78
N GLY A 164 -4.27 -11.35 -6.48
CA GLY A 164 -5.61 -11.47 -5.90
C GLY A 164 -5.72 -12.61 -4.89
N GLN A 165 -5.11 -13.77 -5.17
CA GLN A 165 -5.04 -14.89 -4.22
C GLN A 165 -4.22 -14.51 -2.97
N ILE A 166 -3.04 -13.93 -3.15
CA ILE A 166 -2.20 -13.46 -2.03
C ILE A 166 -2.95 -12.44 -1.17
N LYS A 167 -3.64 -11.49 -1.82
CA LYS A 167 -4.51 -10.52 -1.16
C LYS A 167 -5.59 -11.20 -0.31
N GLY A 168 -6.36 -12.12 -0.90
CA GLY A 168 -7.42 -12.84 -0.18
C GLY A 168 -6.89 -13.63 1.02
N ASP A 169 -5.69 -14.18 0.92
CA ASP A 169 -5.05 -14.92 2.02
C ASP A 169 -4.66 -14.03 3.19
N LEU A 170 -4.12 -12.84 2.92
CA LEU A 170 -3.79 -11.84 3.94
C LEU A 170 -5.05 -11.24 4.57
N GLU A 171 -6.09 -10.97 3.79
CA GLU A 171 -7.35 -10.42 4.29
C GLU A 171 -8.06 -11.40 5.25
N ARG A 172 -8.00 -12.71 4.98
CA ARG A 172 -8.45 -13.76 5.92
C ARG A 172 -7.72 -13.75 7.27
N ARG A 173 -6.55 -13.10 7.34
CA ARG A 173 -5.74 -12.90 8.55
C ARG A 173 -5.89 -11.49 9.12
N ASN A 174 -6.89 -10.73 8.67
CA ASN A 174 -7.16 -9.35 9.08
C ASN A 174 -6.04 -8.36 8.70
N VAL A 175 -5.29 -8.64 7.64
CA VAL A 175 -4.36 -7.70 7.02
C VAL A 175 -5.01 -7.11 5.79
N THR A 176 -5.28 -5.81 5.80
CA THR A 176 -5.80 -5.09 4.63
C THR A 176 -4.70 -4.97 3.58
N VAL A 177 -5.01 -5.30 2.32
CA VAL A 177 -4.03 -5.28 1.23
C VAL A 177 -4.42 -4.26 0.16
N TYR A 178 -3.46 -3.44 -0.21
CA TYR A 178 -3.57 -2.52 -1.34
C TYR A 178 -2.50 -2.81 -2.38
N ILE A 179 -2.91 -2.95 -3.64
CA ILE A 179 -2.01 -3.15 -4.78
C ILE A 179 -2.15 -1.94 -5.69
N LYS A 180 -1.03 -1.25 -5.92
CA LYS A 180 -0.92 -0.12 -6.85
C LYS A 180 -0.06 -0.54 -8.03
N TYR A 181 -0.54 -0.28 -9.23
CA TYR A 181 0.25 -0.43 -10.44
C TYR A 181 0.88 0.91 -10.84
N GLU A 182 2.18 0.92 -11.10
CA GLU A 182 2.96 2.11 -11.46
C GLU A 182 4.02 1.79 -12.52
N ASP A 183 3.75 2.17 -13.77
CA ASP A 183 4.62 1.87 -14.92
C ASP A 183 5.99 2.54 -14.85
N SER A 184 6.10 3.68 -14.17
CA SER A 184 7.36 4.39 -13.94
C SER A 184 8.17 3.84 -12.77
N LEU A 185 7.74 2.75 -12.11
CA LEU A 185 8.46 2.20 -10.96
C LEU A 185 9.78 1.54 -11.39
N HIS A 186 10.89 2.01 -10.83
CA HIS A 186 12.22 1.45 -11.08
C HIS A 186 12.92 1.04 -9.79
N ASP A 187 12.76 1.85 -8.75
CA ASP A 187 13.36 1.60 -7.45
C ASP A 187 12.73 0.37 -6.79
N ARG A 188 13.54 -0.33 -5.99
CA ARG A 188 13.10 -1.45 -5.15
C ARG A 188 13.24 -1.06 -3.69
N LYS A 189 12.19 -1.27 -2.92
CA LYS A 189 12.14 -0.76 -1.55
C LYS A 189 11.14 -1.51 -0.68
N ILE A 190 11.48 -1.65 0.59
CA ILE A 190 10.64 -2.19 1.66
C ILE A 190 10.58 -1.16 2.79
#